data_AF-A0A8T3MXJ8-F1
#
_entry.id   AF-A0A8T3MXJ8-F1
#
_cell.length_a   1.000
_cell.length_b   1.000
_cell.length_c   1.000
_cell.angle_alpha   90.00
_cell.angle_beta   90.00
_cell.angle_gamma   90.00
#
_symmetry.space_group_name_H-M   'P 1'
#
loop_
_entity.id
_entity.type
_entity.pdbx_description
1 polymer ?
#
loop_
_entity_poly.entity_id
_entity_poly.type
_entity_poly.pdbx_seq_one_letter_code
_entity_poly.pdbx_strand_id
1 'polypeptide(L)' 'MRVVRTPDKQMTIDETGRLAGRGAYLCRDAGCWTLAAERGALGRALAASVPQELREALLAGPDMMTTQGGARGQE' A
#
# COMPACT_ATOMS: atom_id res chain seq x y z
N MET A 1 1.01 7.54 4.31
CA MET A 1 1.50 6.44 3.45
C MET A 1 0.43 6.14 2.42
N ARG A 2 0.78 5.93 1.15
CA ARG A 2 -0.19 5.68 0.08
C ARG A 2 0.09 4.31 -0.53
N VAL A 3 -0.94 3.53 -0.78
CA VAL A 3 -0.84 2.29 -1.56
C VAL A 3 -1.35 2.60 -2.95
N VAL A 4 -0.51 2.44 -3.97
CA VAL A 4 -0.89 2.61 -5.37
C VAL A 4 -1.07 1.24 -6.02
N ARG A 5 -2.18 1.11 -6.74
CA ARG A 5 -2.39 0.05 -7.71
C ARG A 5 -1.96 0.54 -9.08
N THR A 6 -0.92 -0.09 -9.62
CA THR A 6 -0.46 0.11 -10.99
C THR A 6 -1.47 -0.48 -12.00
N PRO A 7 -1.46 -0.04 -13.26
CA PRO A 7 -2.29 -0.64 -14.31
C PRO A 7 -2.04 -2.14 -14.50
N ASP A 8 -0.85 -2.63 -14.15
CA ASP A 8 -0.48 -4.05 -14.15
C ASP A 8 -1.16 -4.88 -13.03
N LYS A 9 -2.06 -4.25 -12.27
CA LYS A 9 -2.75 -4.82 -11.09
C LYS A 9 -1.82 -5.17 -9.93
N GLN A 10 -0.58 -4.71 -9.96
CA GLN A 10 0.31 -4.78 -8.81
C GLN A 10 -0.03 -3.67 -7.82
N MET A 11 -0.13 -4.03 -6.55
CA MET A 11 -0.33 -3.08 -5.46
C MET A 11 1.00 -2.88 -4.75
N THR A 12 1.43 -1.63 -4.65
CA THR A 12 2.70 -1.26 -4.03
C THR A 12 2.52 -0.06 -3.12
N ILE A 13 3.38 0.06 -2.10
CA ILE A 13 3.38 1.21 -1.20
C ILE A 13 4.18 2.32 -1.87
N ASP A 14 3.49 3.40 -2.19
CA ASP A 14 4.05 4.63 -2.73
C ASP A 14 4.21 5.66 -1.60
N GLU A 15 5.43 5.87 -1.14
CA GLU A 15 5.74 7.00 -0.26
C GLU A 15 6.06 8.27 -1.05
N THR A 16 6.41 8.13 -2.33
CA THR A 16 6.86 9.25 -3.18
C THR A 16 5.72 10.07 -3.76
N GLY A 17 4.52 9.50 -3.86
CA GLY A 17 3.37 10.12 -4.52
C GLY A 17 3.45 10.13 -6.05
N ARG A 18 4.52 9.57 -6.64
CA ARG A 18 4.81 9.65 -8.08
C ARG A 18 4.29 8.46 -8.88
N LEU A 19 3.82 7.40 -8.21
CA LEU A 19 3.33 6.23 -8.93
C LEU A 19 1.97 6.49 -9.59
N ALA A 20 1.91 6.20 -10.88
CA ALA A 20 0.70 6.32 -11.69
C ALA A 20 -0.27 5.18 -11.38
N GLY A 21 -1.51 5.53 -11.05
CA GLY A 21 -2.56 4.55 -10.77
C GLY A 21 -3.58 5.03 -9.75
N ARG A 22 -4.43 4.09 -9.30
CA ARG A 22 -5.38 4.36 -8.20
C ARG A 22 -4.63 4.27 -6.88
N GLY A 23 -4.75 5.31 -6.07
CA GLY A 23 -4.12 5.36 -4.75
C GLY A 23 -5.15 5.27 -3.62
N ALA A 24 -4.79 4.58 -2.54
CA ALA A 24 -5.52 4.56 -1.29
C ALA A 24 -4.60 5.03 -0.16
N TYR A 25 -5.08 5.94 0.68
CA TYR A 25 -4.29 6.43 1.81
C TYR A 25 -4.48 5.51 3.02
N LEU A 26 -3.37 5.24 3.71
CA LEU A 26 -3.34 4.48 4.94
C LEU A 26 -2.69 5.30 6.06
N CYS A 27 -3.27 5.20 7.25
CA CYS A 27 -2.71 5.75 8.49
C CYS A 27 -1.40 5.01 8.84
N ARG A 28 -0.49 5.64 9.59
CA ARG A 28 0.72 4.97 10.14
C ARG A 28 0.44 4.15 11.40
N ASP A 29 -0.82 4.07 11.84
CA ASP A 29 -1.22 3.26 12.99
C ASP A 29 -1.41 1.79 12.66
N ALA A 30 -0.86 0.90 13.48
CA ALA A 30 -1.03 -0.55 13.33
C ALA A 30 -2.52 -0.96 13.24
N GLY A 31 -3.41 -0.31 13.99
CA GLY A 31 -4.85 -0.57 13.92
C GLY A 31 -5.47 -0.29 12.55
N CYS A 32 -5.02 0.75 11.83
CA CYS A 32 -5.49 1.01 10.46
C CYS A 32 -5.01 -0.07 9.49
N TRP A 33 -3.82 -0.64 9.70
CA TRP A 33 -3.25 -1.67 8.84
C TRP A 33 -3.98 -2.99 9.00
N THR A 34 -4.23 -3.40 10.25
CA THR A 34 -5.04 -4.58 10.56
C THR A 34 -6.44 -4.45 9.99
N LEU A 35 -7.11 -3.31 10.20
CA LEU A 35 -8.43 -3.07 9.59
C LEU A 35 -8.39 -3.13 8.07
N ALA A 36 -7.35 -2.58 7.44
CA ALA A 36 -7.24 -2.58 5.99
C ALA A 36 -7.03 -3.98 5.41
N ALA A 37 -6.27 -4.81 6.11
CA ALA A 37 -6.05 -6.22 5.81
C ALA A 37 -7.31 -7.07 6.04
N GLU A 38 -7.97 -6.93 7.19
CA GLU A 38 -9.15 -7.72 7.57
C GLU A 38 -10.42 -7.31 6.79
N ARG A 39 -10.68 -6.00 6.66
CA ARG A 39 -11.87 -5.51 5.95
C ARG A 39 -11.72 -5.55 4.43
N GLY A 40 -10.54 -5.89 3.92
CA GLY A 40 -10.23 -5.78 2.49
C GLY A 40 -10.44 -4.35 1.95
N ALA A 41 -10.28 -3.34 2.81
CA ALA A 41 -10.57 -1.95 2.47
C ALA A 41 -9.74 -1.47 1.27
N LEU A 42 -8.48 -1.94 1.17
CA LEU A 42 -7.60 -1.68 0.04
C LEU A 42 -8.10 -2.30 -1.25
N GLY A 43 -8.63 -3.52 -1.22
CA GLY A 43 -9.15 -4.17 -2.41
C GLY A 43 -10.36 -3.44 -2.97
N ARG A 44 -11.22 -2.95 -2.08
CA ARG A 44 -12.38 -2.12 -2.45
C ARG A 44 -11.97 -0.74 -2.96
N ALA A 45 -11.03 -0.06 -2.28
CA ALA A 45 -10.53 1.26 -2.67
C ALA A 45 -9.77 1.23 -4.00
N LEU A 46 -8.97 0.19 -4.22
CA LEU A 46 -8.14 0.00 -5.41
C LEU A 46 -8.88 -0.77 -6.51
N ALA A 47 -10.12 -1.22 -6.25
CA ALA A 47 -10.94 -2.05 -7.13
C ALA A 47 -10.18 -3.28 -7.66
N ALA A 48 -9.43 -3.95 -6.80
CA ALA A 48 -8.58 -5.10 -7.11
C ALA A 48 -8.59 -6.11 -5.97
N SER A 49 -8.22 -7.35 -6.27
CA SER A 49 -8.02 -8.37 -5.24
C SER A 49 -6.70 -8.11 -4.54
N VAL A 50 -6.72 -7.95 -3.21
CA VAL A 50 -5.49 -7.82 -2.41
C VAL A 50 -4.83 -9.19 -2.36
N PRO A 51 -3.61 -9.36 -2.92
CA PRO A 51 -2.92 -10.64 -2.84
C PRO A 51 -2.60 -10.96 -1.38
N GLN A 52 -2.56 -12.25 -1.06
CA GLN A 52 -2.32 -12.70 0.31
C GLN A 52 -1.00 -12.15 0.89
N GLU A 53 0.05 -12.12 0.07
CA GLU A 53 1.36 -11.58 0.45
C GLU A 53 1.28 -10.12 0.91
N LEU A 54 0.50 -9.27 0.21
CA LEU A 54 0.31 -7.89 0.64
C LEU A 54 -0.54 -7.81 1.91
N ARG A 55 -1.52 -8.70 2.06
CA ARG A 55 -2.34 -8.77 3.29
C ARG A 55 -1.50 -9.14 4.50
N GLU A 56 -0.57 -10.08 4.34
CA GLU A 56 0.39 -10.48 5.38
C GLU A 56 1.39 -9.36 5.67
N ALA A 57 1.89 -8.68 4.64
CA ALA A 57 2.73 -7.50 4.81
C ALA A 57 2.02 -6.37 5.57
N LEU A 58 0.71 -6.19 5.35
CA LEU A 58 -0.08 -5.23 6.09
C LEU A 58 -0.26 -5.64 7.56
N LEU A 59 -0.45 -6.94 7.83
CA LEU A 59 -0.55 -7.46 9.20
C LEU A 59 0.79 -7.41 9.95
N ALA A 60 1.91 -7.53 9.23
CA ALA A 60 3.26 -7.33 9.78
C ALA A 60 3.51 -5.87 10.21
N GLY A 61 2.73 -4.93 9.68
CA GLY A 61 2.72 -3.53 10.09
C GLY A 61 3.76 -2.65 9.40
N PRO A 62 3.74 -1.34 9.70
CA PRO A 62 4.59 -0.35 9.04
C PRO A 62 6.08 -0.51 9.34
N ASP A 63 6.48 -1.26 10.36
CA ASP A 63 7.87 -1.34 10.87
C ASP A 63 8.79 -2.14 9.92
N MET A 64 8.26 -3.16 9.23
CA MET A 64 9.06 -4.09 8.43
C MET A 64 9.28 -3.68 6.96
N MET A 65 8.49 -2.73 6.42
CA MET A 65 8.41 -2.50 4.96
C MET A 65 8.82 -1.08 4.51
N THR A 66 9.53 -0.31 5.35
CA THR A 66 9.96 1.06 5.00
C THR A 66 11.24 1.15 4.16
N THR A 67 11.86 0.03 3.77
CA THR A 67 13.21 0.07 3.17
C THR A 67 13.27 0.13 1.64
N GLN A 68 12.14 0.13 0.90
CA GLN A 68 12.23 0.17 -0.57
C GLN A 68 11.21 1.09 -1.24
N GLY A 69 11.49 2.39 -1.19
CA GLY A 69 10.68 3.41 -1.87
C GLY A 69 11.38 4.75 -2.08
N GLY A 70 12.71 4.77 -2.13
CA GLY A 70 13.52 5.99 -2.28
C GLY A 70 14.12 6.14 -3.68
N ALA A 71 13.31 6.14 -4.74
CA ALA A 71 13.79 6.60 -6.05
C ALA A 71 13.87 8.13 -6.03
N ARG A 72 15.07 8.64 -5.72
CA ARG A 72 15.54 9.98 -6.08
C ARG A 72 14.96 10.40 -7.44
N GLY A 73 14.16 11.46 -7.46
CA GLY A 73 14.06 12.29 -8.66
C GLY A 73 14.26 13.72 -8.22
N GLN A 74 15.45 14.19 -8.56
CA GLN A 74 15.95 15.53 -8.43
C GLN A 74 15.14 16.46 -9.34
N GLU A 75 14.92 17.68 -8.88
CA GLU A 75 14.89 18.85 -9.74
C GLU A 75 15.90 19.86 -9.17
#